data_AF-A0A847FTX5-F1
#
_entry.id   AF-A0A847FTX5-F1
#
_cell.length_a   1.000
_cell.length_b   1.000
_cell.length_c   1.000
_cell.angle_alpha   90.00
_cell.angle_beta   90.00
_cell.angle_gamma   90.00
#
_symmetry.space_group_name_H-M   'P 1'
#
loop_
_entity.id
_entity.type
_entity.pdbx_description
1 polymer ?
#
loop_
_entity_poly.entity_id
_entity_poly.type
_entity_poly.pdbx_seq_one_letter_code
_entity_poly.pdbx_strand_id
1 'polypeptide(L)'
;MSLPALKRRVMAPAIKVRWVLIVALLPVELLGLLAIGVQAYEWVRYEPSYFTPPFLERYSAPADTARLLETALQTGDSGLAAELQGLRRPAALPSSPSIKFVMLEERTDRYLTYLYVDMRDYARYPQHLERVRGRWVVAADDLAYYLHSGQWRRTFFTLSIAWWAVGGLGLGLVWILRTSERVRAWLLRQE
;
A
#
# COMPACT_ATOMS: atom_id res chain seq x y z
N MET A 1 -44.70 -31.28 -44.38
CA MET A 1 -43.32 -31.33 -43.87
C MET A 1 -43.17 -30.19 -42.85
N SER A 2 -43.38 -30.47 -41.56
CA SER A 2 -43.28 -29.45 -40.51
C SER A 2 -41.86 -29.44 -39.93
N LEU A 3 -41.26 -28.26 -39.87
CA LEU A 3 -39.96 -28.07 -39.23
C LEU A 3 -40.12 -28.20 -37.71
N PRO A 4 -39.31 -29.03 -37.03
CA PRO A 4 -39.37 -29.14 -35.59
C PRO A 4 -38.92 -27.82 -34.95
N ALA A 5 -39.81 -27.21 -34.17
CA ALA A 5 -39.53 -26.03 -33.38
C ALA A 5 -38.39 -26.33 -32.39
N LEU A 6 -37.19 -25.87 -32.73
CA LEU A 6 -36.02 -25.88 -31.84
C LEU A 6 -36.33 -24.97 -30.65
N LYS A 7 -36.88 -25.58 -29.59
CA LYS A 7 -37.15 -24.98 -28.29
C LYS A 7 -35.80 -24.71 -27.62
N ARG A 8 -35.12 -23.63 -28.03
CA ARG A 8 -33.91 -23.12 -27.38
C ARG A 8 -34.31 -22.64 -25.98
N ARG A 9 -34.28 -23.55 -24.99
CA ARG A 9 -34.24 -23.16 -23.58
C ARG A 9 -32.94 -22.40 -23.39
N VAL A 10 -32.99 -21.08 -23.52
CA VAL A 10 -31.94 -20.21 -23.01
C VAL A 10 -32.05 -20.32 -21.49
N MET A 11 -31.35 -21.29 -20.91
CA MET A 11 -31.15 -21.32 -19.47
C MET A 11 -30.28 -20.12 -19.14
N ALA A 12 -30.92 -19.04 -18.67
CA ALA A 12 -30.18 -17.91 -18.09
C ALA A 12 -29.24 -18.48 -17.01
N PRO A 13 -27.94 -18.16 -17.04
CA PRO A 13 -27.02 -18.66 -16.03
C PRO A 13 -27.52 -18.19 -14.66
N ALA A 14 -27.75 -19.13 -13.76
CA ALA A 14 -28.09 -18.82 -12.38
C ALA A 14 -26.85 -18.19 -11.74
N ILE A 15 -26.75 -16.87 -11.80
CA ILE A 15 -25.73 -16.10 -11.09
C ILE A 15 -25.94 -16.39 -9.59
N LYS A 16 -25.07 -17.22 -9.02
CA LYS A 16 -25.15 -17.55 -7.60
C LYS A 16 -24.72 -16.30 -6.83
N VAL A 17 -25.62 -15.76 -6.00
CA VAL A 17 -25.39 -14.55 -5.17
C VAL A 17 -24.05 -14.64 -4.41
N ARG A 18 -23.69 -15.85 -3.95
CA ARG A 18 -22.38 -16.13 -3.33
C ARG A 18 -21.19 -15.66 -4.17
N TRP A 19 -21.18 -15.91 -5.49
CA TRP A 19 -20.07 -15.50 -6.36
C TRP A 19 -20.03 -14.00 -6.58
N VAL A 20 -21.19 -13.35 -6.66
CA VAL A 20 -21.27 -11.89 -6.76
C VAL A 20 -20.70 -11.23 -5.51
N LEU A 21 -21.02 -11.77 -4.32
CA LEU A 21 -20.49 -11.26 -3.06
C LEU A 21 -18.97 -11.42 -2.96
N ILE A 22 -18.42 -12.59 -3.32
CA ILE A 22 -16.97 -12.82 -3.33
C ILE A 22 -16.28 -11.81 -4.26
N VAL A 23 -16.78 -11.64 -5.49
CA VAL A 23 -16.20 -10.69 -6.45
C VAL A 23 -16.35 -9.25 -5.99
N ALA A 24 -17.49 -8.88 -5.39
CA ALA A 24 -17.72 -7.53 -4.88
C ALA A 24 -16.79 -7.16 -3.71
N LEU A 25 -16.46 -8.15 -2.87
CA LEU A 25 -15.59 -7.98 -1.70
C LEU A 25 -14.10 -8.12 -2.01
N LEU A 26 -13.74 -8.53 -3.23
CA LEU A 26 -12.34 -8.78 -3.62
C LEU A 26 -11.36 -7.64 -3.24
N PRO A 27 -11.66 -6.35 -3.44
CA PRO A 27 -10.72 -5.29 -3.01
C PRO A 27 -10.45 -5.32 -1.51
N VAL A 28 -11.48 -5.57 -0.70
CA VAL A 28 -11.36 -5.64 0.76
C VAL A 28 -10.56 -6.86 1.19
N GLU A 29 -10.79 -8.01 0.55
CA GLU A 29 -10.02 -9.23 0.80
C GLU A 29 -8.53 -9.03 0.48
N LEU A 30 -8.22 -8.42 -0.67
CA LEU A 30 -6.85 -8.12 -1.07
C LEU A 30 -6.15 -7.18 -0.09
N LEU A 31 -6.86 -6.16 0.40
CA LEU A 31 -6.33 -5.25 1.41
C LEU A 31 -6.06 -5.97 2.74
N GLY A 32 -6.96 -6.84 3.18
CA GLY A 32 -6.79 -7.64 4.39
C GLY A 32 -5.56 -8.56 4.29
N LEU A 33 -5.40 -9.25 3.16
CA LEU A 33 -4.23 -10.08 2.90
C LEU A 33 -2.93 -9.27 2.88
N LEU A 34 -2.95 -8.08 2.27
CA LEU A 34 -1.80 -7.19 2.25
C LEU A 34 -1.40 -6.75 3.67
N ALA A 35 -2.38 -6.38 4.51
CA ALA A 35 -2.14 -5.98 5.89
C ALA A 35 -1.53 -7.12 6.72
N ILE A 36 -2.05 -8.34 6.59
CA ILE A 36 -1.48 -9.53 7.24
C ILE A 36 -0.05 -9.79 6.76
N GLY A 37 0.19 -9.69 5.46
CA GLY A 37 1.51 -9.86 4.87
C GLY A 37 2.53 -8.85 5.39
N VAL A 38 2.15 -7.57 5.50
CA VAL A 38 3.00 -6.52 6.09
C VAL A 38 3.28 -6.80 7.56
N GLN A 39 2.27 -7.24 8.33
CA GLN A 39 2.48 -7.57 9.74
C GLN A 39 3.48 -8.71 9.93
N ALA A 40 3.40 -9.74 9.08
CA ALA A 40 4.38 -10.84 9.07
C ALA A 40 5.77 -10.36 8.63
N TYR A 41 5.84 -9.46 7.64
CA TYR A 41 7.09 -8.86 7.19
C TYR A 41 7.80 -8.06 8.31
N GLU A 42 7.06 -7.30 9.12
CA GLU A 42 7.64 -6.53 10.24
C GLU A 42 8.40 -7.41 11.24
N TRP A 43 7.98 -8.66 11.44
CA TRP A 43 8.65 -9.57 12.38
C TRP A 43 10.06 -9.97 11.93
N VAL A 44 10.29 -10.00 10.62
CA VAL A 44 11.55 -10.43 10.00
C VAL A 44 12.34 -9.28 9.37
N ARG A 45 11.74 -8.09 9.25
CA ARG A 45 12.33 -6.91 8.60
C ARG A 45 13.62 -6.43 9.28
N TYR A 46 13.64 -6.45 10.60
CA TYR A 46 14.72 -5.91 11.42
C TYR A 46 15.76 -6.97 11.79
N GLU A 47 17.04 -6.59 11.79
CA GLU A 47 18.16 -7.43 12.22
C GLU A 47 18.34 -7.29 13.74
N PRO A 48 18.18 -8.36 14.54
CA PRO A 48 18.22 -8.27 16.01
C PRO A 48 19.54 -7.72 16.57
N SER A 49 20.66 -7.87 15.87
CA SER A 49 21.98 -7.38 16.31
C SER A 49 22.03 -5.85 16.46
N TYR A 50 21.17 -5.12 15.76
CA TYR A 50 21.05 -3.65 15.86
C TYR A 50 20.14 -3.16 17.00
N PHE A 51 19.59 -4.07 17.81
CA PHE A 51 18.68 -3.76 18.92
C PHE A 51 19.24 -4.25 20.26
N THR A 52 20.55 -4.07 20.46
CA THR A 52 21.24 -4.35 21.73
C THR A 52 21.30 -3.10 22.61
N PRO A 53 21.55 -3.23 23.93
CA PRO A 53 21.56 -2.07 24.85
C PRO A 53 22.42 -0.87 24.39
N PRO A 54 23.64 -1.07 23.83
CA PRO A 54 24.44 0.05 23.31
C PRO A 54 23.73 0.83 22.20
N PHE A 55 23.02 0.14 21.29
CA PHE A 55 22.26 0.80 20.23
C PHE A 55 21.00 1.49 20.75
N LEU A 56 20.33 0.91 21.75
CA LEU A 56 19.15 1.53 22.36
C LEU A 56 19.52 2.86 23.04
N GLU A 57 20.67 2.91 23.70
CA GLU A 57 21.19 4.13 24.34
C GLU A 57 21.61 5.17 23.30
N ARG A 58 22.43 4.76 22.32
CA ARG A 58 22.95 5.64 21.25
C ARG A 58 21.85 6.29 20.40
N TYR A 59 20.73 5.59 20.21
CA TYR A 59 19.63 6.01 19.33
C TYR A 59 18.33 6.19 20.11
N SER A 60 18.43 6.66 21.35
CA SER A 60 17.29 6.87 22.25
C SER A 60 16.44 8.09 21.87
N ALA A 61 17.05 9.11 21.24
CA ALA A 61 16.38 10.33 20.78
C ALA A 61 16.41 10.43 19.24
N PRO A 62 15.36 11.02 18.61
CA PRO A 62 15.30 11.14 17.15
C PRO A 62 16.37 12.09 16.61
N ALA A 63 16.76 13.11 17.38
CA ALA A 63 17.80 14.07 17.00
C ALA A 63 19.18 13.41 16.83
N ASP A 64 19.50 12.41 17.66
CA ASP A 64 20.76 11.67 17.56
C ASP A 64 20.82 10.85 16.26
N THR A 65 19.72 10.16 15.92
CA THR A 65 19.60 9.42 14.66
C THR A 65 19.66 10.38 13.46
N ALA A 66 19.00 11.53 13.53
CA ALA A 66 19.01 12.52 12.44
C ALA A 66 20.42 13.09 12.18
N ARG A 67 21.15 13.46 13.23
CA ARG A 67 22.52 13.96 13.08
C ARG A 67 23.45 12.92 12.44
N LEU A 68 23.35 11.66 12.87
CA LEU A 68 24.16 10.57 12.29
C LEU A 68 23.73 10.24 10.87
N LEU A 69 22.44 10.39 10.55
CA LEU A 69 21.93 10.25 9.20
C LEU A 69 22.53 11.31 8.27
N GLU A 70 22.63 12.57 8.69
CA GLU A 70 23.31 13.60 7.88
C GLU A 70 24.73 13.16 7.50
N THR A 71 25.50 12.65 8.47
CA THR A 71 26.83 12.11 8.22
C THR A 71 26.80 10.97 7.21
N ALA A 72 25.88 10.00 7.36
CA ALA A 72 25.74 8.87 6.43
C ALA A 72 25.41 9.33 5.01
N LEU A 73 24.53 10.34 4.86
CA LEU A 73 24.17 10.93 3.57
C LEU A 73 25.35 11.72 2.97
N GLN A 74 26.16 12.40 3.79
CA GLN A 74 27.32 13.15 3.30
C GLN A 74 28.47 12.25 2.86
N THR A 75 28.77 11.19 3.61
CA THR A 75 29.93 10.33 3.37
C THR A 75 29.63 9.13 2.49
N GLY A 76 28.35 8.73 2.37
CA GLY A 76 27.98 7.47 1.74
C GLY A 76 28.40 6.24 2.52
N ASP A 77 28.62 6.36 3.84
CA ASP A 77 28.96 5.23 4.70
C ASP A 77 27.80 4.23 4.79
N SER A 78 27.90 3.15 4.01
CA SER A 78 26.89 2.10 3.96
C SER A 78 26.76 1.32 5.28
N GLY A 79 27.82 1.25 6.08
CA GLY A 79 27.79 0.60 7.39
C GLY A 79 26.95 1.40 8.37
N LEU A 80 27.20 2.72 8.44
CA LEU A 80 26.39 3.64 9.24
C LEU A 80 24.94 3.69 8.74
N ALA A 81 24.71 3.73 7.42
CA ALA A 81 23.36 3.68 6.85
C ALA A 81 22.61 2.40 7.24
N ALA A 82 23.28 1.24 7.19
CA ALA A 82 22.70 -0.04 7.60
C ALA A 82 22.39 -0.08 9.10
N GLU A 83 23.31 0.43 9.92
CA GLU A 83 23.12 0.57 11.36
C GLU A 83 21.89 1.43 11.66
N LEU A 84 21.77 2.62 11.04
CA LEU A 84 20.68 3.57 11.24
C LEU A 84 19.32 3.02 10.84
N GLN A 85 19.25 2.20 9.79
CA GLN A 85 18.01 1.55 9.36
C GLN A 85 17.66 0.33 10.22
N GLY A 86 18.65 -0.39 10.75
CA GLY A 86 18.46 -1.59 11.56
C GLY A 86 17.83 -2.77 10.79
N LEU A 87 17.80 -2.70 9.46
CA LEU A 87 17.17 -3.68 8.59
C LEU A 87 18.08 -4.86 8.31
N ARG A 88 17.51 -6.05 8.11
CA ARG A 88 18.26 -7.22 7.59
C ARG A 88 18.81 -6.99 6.19
N ARG A 89 18.09 -6.20 5.39
CA ARG A 89 18.47 -5.78 4.04
C ARG A 89 18.33 -4.27 3.96
N PRO A 90 19.40 -3.52 4.28
CA PRO A 90 19.36 -2.07 4.28
C PRO A 90 19.14 -1.54 2.86
N ALA A 91 18.30 -0.53 2.74
CA ALA A 91 18.11 0.22 1.51
C ALA A 91 19.32 1.14 1.26
N ALA A 92 19.66 1.37 0.00
CA ALA A 92 20.66 2.38 -0.33
C ALA A 92 20.09 3.77 -0.01
N LEU A 93 20.87 4.57 0.70
CA LEU A 93 20.55 5.99 0.90
C LEU A 93 21.22 6.83 -0.19
N PRO A 94 20.59 7.93 -0.62
CA PRO A 94 21.26 8.89 -1.49
C PRO A 94 22.48 9.45 -0.75
N SER A 95 23.58 9.69 -1.48
CA SER A 95 24.78 10.26 -0.88
C SER A 95 25.34 11.40 -1.70
N SER A 96 25.71 12.47 -1.01
CA SER A 96 26.35 13.64 -1.59
C SER A 96 26.92 14.52 -0.47
N PRO A 97 28.18 15.00 -0.60
CA PRO A 97 28.84 15.79 0.44
C PRO A 97 28.16 17.16 0.68
N SER A 98 27.31 17.60 -0.24
CA SER A 98 26.53 18.85 -0.14
C SER A 98 25.15 18.67 0.48
N ILE A 99 24.77 17.45 0.87
CA ILE A 99 23.52 17.22 1.62
C ILE A 99 23.60 17.87 3.00
N LYS A 100 22.60 18.67 3.35
CA LYS A 100 22.44 19.30 4.65
C LYS A 100 21.09 19.00 5.25
N PHE A 101 21.06 18.82 6.57
CA PHE A 101 19.82 18.77 7.32
C PHE A 101 19.16 20.15 7.33
N VAL A 102 17.89 20.21 6.91
CA VAL A 102 17.05 21.40 7.03
C VAL A 102 15.94 21.05 8.00
N MET A 103 15.92 21.73 9.15
CA MET A 103 14.94 21.45 10.20
C MET A 103 13.53 21.79 9.72
N LEU A 104 12.88 20.79 9.15
CA LEU A 104 11.47 20.76 8.81
C LEU A 104 10.97 19.40 9.31
N GLU A 105 10.30 19.44 10.46
CA GLU A 105 9.76 18.27 11.13
C GLU A 105 8.29 18.12 10.72
N GLU A 106 7.97 17.01 10.05
CA GLU A 106 6.59 16.59 9.86
C GLU A 106 6.36 15.31 10.66
N ARG A 107 5.41 15.36 11.60
CA ARG A 107 5.03 14.21 12.39
C ARG A 107 3.73 13.62 11.85
N THR A 108 3.81 12.40 11.37
CA THR A 108 2.66 11.54 11.09
C THR A 108 2.59 10.44 12.16
N ASP A 109 1.41 9.88 12.44
CA ASP A 109 1.12 8.95 13.56
C ASP A 109 2.32 8.15 14.07
N ARG A 110 2.96 7.40 13.17
CA ARG A 110 4.09 6.51 13.45
C ARG A 110 5.47 7.07 13.06
N TYR A 111 5.55 8.07 12.19
CA TYR A 111 6.79 8.54 11.56
C TYR A 111 7.11 10.00 11.89
N LEU A 112 8.39 10.24 12.14
CA LEU A 112 8.97 11.58 12.20
C LEU A 112 9.75 11.82 10.92
N THR A 113 9.33 12.78 10.12
CA THR A 113 9.98 13.07 8.84
C THR A 113 10.88 14.28 8.98
N TYR A 114 12.12 14.12 8.53
CA TYR A 114 13.11 15.17 8.44
C TYR A 114 13.49 15.43 6.99
N LEU A 115 13.66 16.70 6.63
CA LEU A 115 14.05 17.09 5.29
C LEU A 115 15.56 17.29 5.19
N TYR A 116 16.18 16.59 4.25
CA TYR A 116 17.56 16.84 3.85
C TYR A 116 17.56 17.43 2.45
N VAL A 117 18.43 18.41 2.21
CA VAL A 117 18.53 19.09 0.91
C VAL A 117 19.97 19.00 0.43
N ASP A 118 20.16 18.56 -0.81
CA ASP A 118 21.45 18.70 -1.46
C ASP A 118 21.64 20.14 -1.94
N MET A 119 22.62 20.83 -1.38
CA MET A 119 22.88 22.24 -1.69
C MET A 119 23.46 22.47 -3.10
N ARG A 120 23.80 21.41 -3.84
CA ARG A 120 24.32 21.50 -5.21
C ARG A 120 23.21 21.70 -6.24
N ASP A 121 22.12 20.94 -6.13
CA ASP A 121 21.01 20.91 -7.10
C ASP A 121 19.63 21.19 -6.46
N TYR A 122 19.61 21.45 -5.15
CA TYR A 122 18.41 21.63 -4.33
C TYR A 122 17.48 20.42 -4.33
N ALA A 123 17.99 19.22 -4.63
CA ALA A 123 17.23 17.99 -4.49
C ALA A 123 16.83 17.76 -3.03
N ARG A 124 15.60 17.29 -2.84
CA ARG A 124 14.96 17.10 -1.52
C ARG A 124 14.88 15.62 -1.20
N TYR A 125 15.38 15.25 -0.04
CA TYR A 125 15.39 13.90 0.47
C TYR A 125 14.64 13.87 1.82
N PRO A 126 13.30 13.69 1.80
CA PRO A 126 12.58 13.40 3.04
C PRO A 126 13.07 12.06 3.58
N GLN A 127 13.44 12.03 4.85
CA GLN A 127 13.88 10.82 5.54
C GLN A 127 12.97 10.57 6.74
N HIS A 128 12.44 9.36 6.81
CA HIS A 128 11.46 8.97 7.81
C HIS A 128 12.15 8.26 8.96
N LEU A 129 11.87 8.68 10.18
CA LEU A 129 12.31 8.02 11.40
C LEU A 129 11.13 7.36 12.09
N GLU A 130 11.37 6.21 12.67
CA GLU A 130 10.38 5.43 13.39
C GLU A 130 10.98 4.92 14.70
N ARG A 131 10.17 4.88 15.77
CA ARG A 131 10.59 4.24 17.01
C ARG A 131 10.27 2.75 16.99
N VAL A 132 11.31 1.92 16.95
CA VAL A 132 11.22 0.46 16.87
C VAL A 132 11.93 -0.16 18.07
N ARG A 133 11.21 -0.95 18.86
CA ARG A 133 11.75 -1.69 20.03
C ARG A 133 12.62 -0.81 20.96
N GLY A 134 12.23 0.44 21.15
CA GLY A 134 12.90 1.39 22.06
C GLY A 134 13.92 2.32 21.40
N ARG A 135 14.32 2.07 20.14
CA ARG A 135 15.31 2.86 19.39
C ARG A 135 14.68 3.59 18.21
N TRP A 136 15.21 4.76 17.85
CA TRP A 136 14.89 5.43 16.59
C TRP A 136 15.70 4.87 15.43
N VAL A 137 15.01 4.45 14.38
CA VAL A 137 15.59 3.93 13.14
C VAL A 137 15.13 4.76 11.94
N VAL A 138 15.92 4.76 10.88
CA VAL A 138 15.52 5.30 9.57
C VAL A 138 14.65 4.28 8.87
N ALA A 139 13.37 4.62 8.68
CA ALA A 139 12.43 3.80 7.96
C ALA A 139 12.72 3.87 6.45
N ALA A 140 12.94 2.72 5.83
CA ALA A 140 13.03 2.63 4.38
C ALA A 140 11.64 2.80 3.73
N ASP A 141 11.62 3.33 2.51
CA ASP A 141 10.44 3.47 1.65
C ASP A 141 9.97 2.12 1.10
N ASP A 142 9.61 1.20 2.00
CA ASP A 142 9.15 -0.14 1.67
C ASP A 142 7.65 -0.32 1.90
N LEU A 143 7.17 -1.55 1.73
CA LEU A 143 5.76 -1.88 1.86
C LEU A 143 5.20 -1.59 3.26
N ALA A 144 6.02 -1.75 4.30
CA ALA A 144 5.59 -1.46 5.66
C ALA A 144 5.41 0.05 5.84
N TYR A 145 6.36 0.86 5.35
CA TYR A 145 6.19 2.30 5.34
C TYR A 145 4.96 2.74 4.53
N TYR A 146 4.78 2.21 3.32
CA TYR A 146 3.64 2.55 2.46
C TYR A 146 2.29 2.24 3.11
N LEU A 147 2.18 1.13 3.84
CA LEU A 147 0.95 0.75 4.54
C LEU A 147 0.69 1.64 5.77
N HIS A 148 1.71 1.88 6.61
CA HIS A 148 1.56 2.63 7.85
C HIS A 148 1.47 4.14 7.65
N SER A 149 2.14 4.70 6.65
CA SER A 149 2.01 6.12 6.28
C SER A 149 0.63 6.45 5.69
N GLY A 150 -0.14 5.45 5.30
CA GLY A 150 -1.46 5.63 4.71
C GLY A 150 -1.44 6.10 3.25
N GLN A 151 -0.27 6.17 2.60
CA GLN A 151 -0.15 6.53 1.18
C GLN A 151 -0.99 5.60 0.28
N TRP A 152 -1.15 4.34 0.69
CA TRP A 152 -2.01 3.37 -0.01
C TRP A 152 -3.48 3.76 -0.10
N ARG A 153 -4.00 4.57 0.84
CA ARG A 153 -5.43 4.87 0.93
C ARG A 153 -5.96 5.50 -0.35
N ARG A 154 -5.22 6.46 -0.91
CA ARG A 154 -5.63 7.17 -2.14
C ARG A 154 -5.69 6.24 -3.34
N THR A 155 -4.64 5.45 -3.54
CA THR A 155 -4.53 4.50 -4.65
C THR A 155 -5.60 3.41 -4.53
N PHE A 156 -5.72 2.81 -3.35
CA PHE A 156 -6.68 1.74 -3.10
C PHE A 156 -8.13 2.20 -3.23
N PHE A 157 -8.45 3.37 -2.69
CA PHE A 157 -9.81 3.92 -2.79
C PHE A 157 -10.20 4.18 -4.26
N THR A 158 -9.28 4.74 -5.05
CA THR A 158 -9.50 4.98 -6.49
C THR A 158 -9.75 3.67 -7.23
N LEU A 159 -8.92 2.64 -6.98
CA LEU A 159 -9.09 1.32 -7.57
C LEU A 159 -10.39 0.64 -7.13
N SER A 160 -10.77 0.80 -5.86
CA SER A 160 -12.00 0.20 -5.31
C SER A 160 -13.26 0.83 -5.90
N ILE A 161 -13.28 2.16 -6.06
CA ILE A 161 -14.37 2.86 -6.75
C ILE A 161 -14.48 2.38 -8.20
N ALA A 162 -13.35 2.31 -8.92
CA ALA A 162 -13.34 1.85 -10.31
C ALA A 162 -13.87 0.40 -10.42
N TRP A 163 -13.43 -0.48 -9.52
CA TRP A 163 -13.90 -1.86 -9.44
C TRP A 163 -15.41 -1.95 -9.24
N TRP A 164 -15.95 -1.25 -8.25
CA TRP A 164 -17.38 -1.26 -7.99
C TRP A 164 -18.19 -0.55 -9.07
N ALA A 165 -17.66 0.48 -9.71
CA ALA A 165 -18.31 1.12 -10.85
C ALA A 165 -18.47 0.15 -12.02
N VAL A 166 -17.40 -0.59 -12.37
CA VAL A 166 -17.45 -1.62 -13.41
C VAL A 166 -18.42 -2.75 -13.03
N GLY A 167 -18.35 -3.23 -11.78
CA GLY A 167 -19.27 -4.24 -11.27
C GLY A 167 -20.73 -3.79 -11.32
N GLY A 168 -21.01 -2.54 -10.91
CA GLY A 168 -22.33 -1.93 -10.93
C GLY A 168 -22.88 -1.77 -12.35
N LEU A 169 -22.05 -1.32 -13.31
CA LEU A 169 -22.43 -1.21 -14.72
C LEU A 169 -22.76 -2.59 -15.32
N GLY A 170 -21.95 -3.61 -15.04
CA GLY A 170 -22.19 -4.97 -15.49
C GLY A 170 -23.51 -5.54 -14.95
N LEU A 171 -23.76 -5.38 -13.64
CA LEU A 171 -25.02 -5.79 -13.00
C LEU A 171 -26.22 -5.04 -13.56
N GLY A 172 -26.09 -3.72 -13.77
CA GLY A 172 -27.13 -2.87 -14.36
C GLY A 172 -27.49 -3.31 -15.77
N LEU A 173 -26.49 -3.60 -16.62
CA LEU A 173 -26.71 -4.08 -17.98
C LEU A 173 -27.44 -5.42 -18.00
N VAL A 174 -27.02 -6.38 -17.18
CA VAL A 174 -27.68 -7.69 -17.04
C VAL A 174 -29.13 -7.51 -16.57
N TRP A 175 -29.37 -6.62 -15.62
CA TRP A 175 -30.71 -6.32 -15.13
C TRP A 175 -31.60 -5.72 -16.23
N ILE A 176 -31.11 -4.73 -16.99
CA ILE A 176 -31.84 -4.10 -18.11
C ILE A 176 -32.17 -5.14 -19.19
N LEU A 177 -31.20 -5.99 -19.57
CA LEU A 177 -31.44 -7.04 -20.57
C LEU A 177 -32.52 -8.01 -20.08
N ARG A 178 -32.45 -8.44 -18.83
CA ARG A 178 -33.41 -9.38 -18.25
C ARG A 178 -34.81 -8.79 -18.08
N THR A 179 -34.94 -7.50 -17.74
CA THR A 179 -36.25 -6.84 -17.66
C THR A 179 -36.83 -6.63 -19.06
N SER A 180 -36.02 -6.28 -20.06
CA SER A 180 -36.47 -6.14 -21.44
C SER A 180 -37.04 -7.44 -22.01
N GLU A 181 -36.42 -8.59 -21.73
CA GLU A 181 -36.93 -9.91 -22.13
C GLU A 181 -38.27 -10.23 -21.46
N ARG A 182 -38.44 -9.91 -20.18
CA ARG A 182 -39.70 -10.13 -19.45
C ARG A 182 -40.83 -9.28 -20.00
N VAL A 183 -40.56 -8.00 -20.29
CA VAL A 183 -41.54 -7.08 -20.88
C VAL A 183 -41.95 -7.59 -22.27
N ARG A 184 -40.99 -7.98 -23.11
CA ARG A 184 -41.27 -8.55 -24.43
C ARG A 184 -42.10 -9.83 -24.34
N ALA A 185 -41.80 -10.72 -23.41
CA ALA A 185 -42.55 -11.96 -23.19
C ALA A 185 -43.95 -11.76 -22.57
N TRP A 186 -44.21 -10.59 -21.98
CA TRP A 186 -45.53 -10.21 -21.49
C TRP A 186 -46.38 -9.61 -22.62
N LEU A 187 -45.80 -8.74 -23.45
CA LEU A 187 -46.47 -8.16 -24.62
C LEU A 187 -46.92 -9.23 -25.62
N LEU A 188 -46.05 -10.19 -25.94
CA LEU A 188 -46.38 -11.31 -26.85
C LEU A 188 -47.43 -12.30 -26.32
N ARG A 189 -47.89 -12.17 -25.07
CA ARG A 189 -48.95 -12.99 -24.49
C ARG A 189 -50.33 -12.34 -24.54
N GLN A 190 -50.41 -11.07 -24.91
CA GLN A 190 -51.67 -10.33 -25.04
C GLN A 190 -52.20 -10.29 -26.48
N GLU A 191 -51.39 -10.72 -27.45
CA GLU A 191 -51.79 -11.01 -28.83
C GLU A 191 -52.21 -12.47 -28.98
#